data_AF-A0AAW0G1Q9-F1
#
_entry.id   AF-A0AAW0G1Q9-F1
#
_cell.length_a   1.000
_cell.length_b   1.000
_cell.length_c   1.000
_cell.angle_alpha   90.00
_cell.angle_beta   90.00
_cell.angle_gamma   90.00
#
_symmetry.space_group_name_H-M   'P 1'
#
loop_
_entity.id
_entity.type
_entity.pdbx_description
1 polymer ?
#
loop_
_entity_poly.entity_id
_entity_poly.type
_entity_poly.pdbx_seq_one_letter_code
_entity_poly.pdbx_strand_id
1 'polypeptide(L)'
;MMLDGLERFGEEGSEGVDLITKMLSPEAPHRPDTSTILLHPYFWDAGKRLNFLQDASDRFEIMCRDPRDANLVELERGAYDVVGADWNARLDKFFIENLGKFRKYDGKSVQDLLRALRNKKHHYQDLPDNVKRQVGPMPEGFLSYFTRRFPRLFLHVHSVISESSLKSESMFRTYFELAD
;
A
#
# COMPACT_ATOMS: atom_id res chain seq x y z
N MET A 1 -11.52 -10.12 -21.96
CA MET A 1 -10.71 -9.06 -22.59
C MET A 1 -9.37 -9.08 -21.86
N MET A 2 -8.25 -9.38 -22.53
CA MET A 2 -6.95 -9.56 -21.84
C MET A 2 -6.29 -8.21 -21.64
N LEU A 3 -6.26 -7.73 -20.38
CA LEU A 3 -5.55 -6.51 -19.98
C LEU A 3 -4.08 -6.80 -19.61
N ASP A 4 -3.59 -8.01 -19.90
CA ASP A 4 -2.26 -8.53 -19.58
C ASP A 4 -1.11 -7.63 -20.08
N GLY A 5 -1.37 -6.81 -21.10
CA GLY A 5 -0.41 -5.81 -21.58
C GLY A 5 -0.12 -4.69 -20.58
N LEU A 6 -1.09 -4.37 -19.71
CA LEU A 6 -0.97 -3.29 -18.73
C LEU A 6 -0.12 -3.69 -17.52
N GLU A 7 -0.04 -4.97 -17.16
CA GLU A 7 0.80 -5.46 -16.06
C GLU A 7 2.28 -5.09 -16.22
N ARG A 8 2.71 -4.85 -17.47
CA ARG A 8 4.08 -4.42 -17.82
C ARG A 8 4.43 -3.02 -17.33
N PHE A 9 3.44 -2.21 -16.94
CA PHE A 9 3.65 -0.85 -16.42
C PHE A 9 3.75 -0.78 -14.89
N GLY A 10 3.92 -1.93 -14.21
CA GLY A 10 4.15 -1.98 -12.78
C GLY A 10 2.90 -1.61 -11.97
N GLU A 11 3.03 -0.67 -11.04
CA GLU A 11 1.94 -0.25 -10.14
C GLU A 11 0.77 0.39 -10.89
N GLU A 12 1.02 1.42 -11.71
CA GLU A 12 -0.01 2.11 -12.50
C GLU A 12 -0.76 1.14 -13.42
N GLY A 13 -0.03 0.15 -13.96
CA GLY A 13 -0.58 -0.94 -14.75
C GLY A 13 -1.54 -1.81 -13.94
N SER A 14 -1.11 -2.25 -12.75
CA SER A 14 -1.91 -3.10 -11.86
C SER A 14 -3.21 -2.41 -11.44
N GLU A 15 -3.16 -1.11 -11.19
CA GLU A 15 -4.32 -0.30 -10.80
C GLU A 15 -5.24 0.01 -11.97
N GLY A 16 -4.67 0.27 -13.15
CA GLY A 16 -5.45 0.40 -14.37
C GLY A 16 -6.20 -0.89 -14.68
N VAL A 17 -5.55 -2.05 -14.51
CA VAL A 17 -6.20 -3.36 -14.66
C VAL A 17 -7.35 -3.52 -13.66
N ASP A 18 -7.14 -3.22 -12.38
CA ASP A 18 -8.19 -3.34 -11.36
C ASP A 18 -9.41 -2.45 -11.67
N LEU A 19 -9.17 -1.18 -12.00
CA LEU A 19 -10.24 -0.23 -12.32
C LEU A 19 -11.00 -0.62 -13.59
N ILE A 20 -10.28 -0.89 -14.70
CA ILE A 20 -10.88 -1.19 -15.99
C ILE A 20 -11.64 -2.53 -15.93
N THR A 21 -11.12 -3.51 -15.20
CA THR A 21 -11.81 -4.81 -15.01
C THR A 21 -13.16 -4.61 -14.33
N LYS A 22 -13.23 -3.77 -13.28
CA LYS A 22 -14.48 -3.43 -12.60
C LYS A 22 -15.44 -2.67 -13.54
N MET A 23 -14.93 -1.70 -14.30
CA MET A 23 -15.73 -0.92 -15.27
C MET A 23 -16.32 -1.79 -16.39
N LEU A 24 -15.61 -2.85 -16.80
CA LEU A 24 -16.00 -3.75 -17.88
C LEU A 24 -16.71 -5.02 -17.41
N SER A 25 -17.24 -5.04 -16.18
CA SER A 25 -17.97 -6.20 -15.68
C SER A 25 -19.10 -6.63 -16.63
N PRO A 26 -19.22 -7.94 -16.96
CA PRO A 26 -20.32 -8.44 -17.80
C PRO A 26 -21.69 -8.12 -17.19
N GLU A 27 -21.78 -8.14 -15.86
CA GLU A 27 -22.98 -7.81 -15.11
C GLU A 27 -23.04 -6.31 -14.86
N ALA A 28 -24.03 -5.64 -15.48
CA ALA A 28 -24.21 -4.19 -15.35
C ALA A 28 -24.28 -3.69 -13.89
N PRO A 29 -24.93 -4.39 -12.93
CA PRO A 29 -24.98 -3.95 -11.53
C PRO A 29 -23.62 -3.96 -10.80
N HIS A 30 -22.61 -4.69 -11.32
CA HIS A 30 -21.27 -4.73 -10.74
C HIS A 30 -20.35 -3.63 -11.29
N ARG A 31 -20.79 -2.87 -12.30
CA ARG A 31 -20.00 -1.76 -12.82
C ARG A 31 -20.07 -0.58 -11.84
N PRO A 32 -18.93 0.01 -11.45
CA PRO A 32 -18.92 1.18 -10.59
C PRO A 32 -19.55 2.38 -11.31
N ASP A 33 -20.22 3.23 -10.54
CA ASP A 33 -20.64 4.54 -11.02
C ASP A 33 -19.45 5.52 -11.10
N THR A 34 -19.67 6.69 -11.70
CA THR A 34 -18.61 7.70 -11.86
C THR A 34 -18.01 8.13 -10.53
N SER A 35 -18.83 8.22 -9.48
CA SER A 35 -18.37 8.59 -8.14
C SER A 35 -17.37 7.57 -7.58
N THR A 36 -17.70 6.28 -7.70
CA THR A 36 -16.85 5.16 -7.29
C THR A 36 -15.57 5.10 -8.13
N ILE A 37 -15.66 5.40 -9.43
CA ILE A 37 -14.48 5.47 -10.32
C ILE A 37 -13.54 6.59 -9.86
N LEU A 38 -14.05 7.78 -9.57
CA LEU A 38 -13.24 8.94 -9.14
C LEU A 38 -12.55 8.73 -7.79
N LEU A 39 -13.13 7.90 -6.92
CA LEU A 39 -12.52 7.53 -5.64
C LEU A 39 -11.42 6.47 -5.77
N HIS A 40 -11.31 5.80 -6.92
CA HIS A 40 -10.33 4.75 -7.12
C HIS A 40 -8.88 5.27 -6.97
N PRO A 41 -7.97 4.51 -6.32
CA PRO A 41 -6.59 4.96 -6.08
C PRO A 41 -5.77 5.28 -7.32
N TYR A 42 -6.16 4.76 -8.48
CA TYR A 42 -5.57 5.10 -9.77
C TYR A 42 -5.51 6.62 -10.01
N PHE A 43 -6.47 7.38 -9.46
CA PHE A 43 -6.52 8.83 -9.61
C PHE A 43 -5.86 9.60 -8.45
N TRP A 44 -5.29 8.92 -7.46
CA TRP A 44 -4.66 9.58 -6.32
C TRP A 44 -3.24 10.01 -6.64
N ASP A 45 -2.86 11.21 -6.21
CA ASP A 45 -1.46 11.64 -6.26
C ASP A 45 -0.58 10.86 -5.28
N ALA A 46 0.74 10.95 -5.46
CA ALA A 46 1.71 10.23 -4.62
C ALA A 46 1.63 10.62 -3.14
N GLY A 47 1.27 11.87 -2.83
CA GLY A 47 1.10 12.34 -1.46
C GLY A 47 -0.08 11.65 -0.78
N LYS A 48 -1.25 11.63 -1.42
CA LYS A 48 -2.47 10.97 -0.94
C LYS A 48 -2.24 9.47 -0.73
N ARG A 49 -1.57 8.81 -1.68
CA ARG A 49 -1.22 7.38 -1.59
C ARG A 49 -0.28 7.08 -0.42
N LEU A 50 0.77 7.88 -0.25
CA LEU A 50 1.72 7.70 0.83
C LEU A 50 1.11 7.99 2.21
N ASN A 51 0.16 8.93 2.29
CA ASN A 51 -0.61 9.18 3.50
C ASN A 51 -1.56 8.03 3.81
N PHE A 52 -2.27 7.49 2.81
CA PHE A 52 -3.13 6.32 2.99
C PHE A 52 -2.37 5.12 3.59
N LEU A 53 -1.18 4.80 3.06
CA LEU A 53 -0.35 3.70 3.59
C LEU A 53 0.14 3.97 5.02
N GLN A 54 0.43 5.24 5.35
CA GLN A 54 0.79 5.63 6.71
C GLN A 54 -0.38 5.43 7.67
N ASP A 55 -1.55 5.96 7.32
CA ASP A 55 -2.78 5.89 8.12
C ASP A 55 -3.19 4.42 8.34
N ALA A 56 -3.11 3.59 7.31
CA ALA A 56 -3.31 2.15 7.41
C ALA A 56 -2.31 1.50 8.38
N SER A 57 -1.01 1.82 8.25
CA SER A 57 0.02 1.30 9.15
C SER A 57 -0.22 1.70 10.61
N ASP A 58 -0.57 2.96 10.87
CA ASP A 58 -0.83 3.45 12.23
C ASP A 58 -2.06 2.75 12.82
N ARG A 59 -3.12 2.56 12.02
CA ARG A 59 -4.35 1.88 12.45
C ARG A 59 -4.13 0.39 12.74
N PHE A 60 -3.33 -0.31 11.94
CA PHE A 60 -3.01 -1.72 12.14
C PHE A 60 -2.10 -1.94 13.36
N GLU A 61 -1.19 -1.01 13.69
CA GLU A 61 -0.26 -1.19 14.81
C GLU A 61 -0.98 -1.29 16.16
N ILE A 62 -2.11 -0.59 16.32
CA ILE A 62 -2.91 -0.53 17.56
C ILE A 62 -3.98 -1.63 17.67
N MET A 63 -4.13 -2.49 16.67
CA MET A 63 -5.13 -3.57 16.68
C MET A 63 -4.76 -4.70 17.65
N CYS A 64 -5.78 -5.40 18.14
CA CYS A 64 -5.62 -6.54 19.03
C CYS A 64 -4.82 -7.66 18.35
N ARG A 65 -3.85 -8.23 19.06
CA ARG A 65 -2.98 -9.31 18.55
C ARG A 65 -3.30 -10.68 19.15
N ASP A 66 -4.00 -10.69 20.28
CA ASP A 66 -4.40 -11.90 20.99
C ASP A 66 -5.77 -11.70 21.68
N PRO A 67 -6.87 -12.20 21.09
CA PRO A 67 -6.94 -12.81 19.76
C PRO A 67 -6.64 -11.79 18.65
N ARG A 68 -6.09 -12.25 17.52
CA ARG A 68 -5.74 -11.38 16.40
C ARG A 68 -6.99 -10.79 15.75
N ASP A 69 -7.00 -9.47 15.55
CA ASP A 69 -8.08 -8.75 14.86
C ASP A 69 -8.30 -9.31 13.44
N ALA A 70 -9.57 -9.40 13.03
CA ALA A 70 -9.94 -9.94 11.71
C ALA A 70 -9.28 -9.16 10.57
N ASN A 71 -9.14 -7.84 10.69
CA ASN A 71 -8.49 -7.03 9.66
C ASN A 71 -6.98 -7.32 9.55
N LEU A 72 -6.32 -7.67 10.66
CA LEU A 72 -4.93 -8.12 10.63
C LEU A 72 -4.79 -9.51 10.00
N VAL A 73 -5.78 -10.38 10.19
CA VAL A 73 -5.83 -11.69 9.50
C VAL A 73 -5.98 -11.49 8.00
N GLU A 74 -6.90 -10.63 7.57
CA GLU A 74 -7.09 -10.30 6.16
C GLU A 74 -5.88 -9.57 5.55
N LEU A 75 -5.21 -8.69 6.31
CA LEU A 75 -3.98 -8.04 5.88
C LEU A 75 -2.86 -9.05 5.55
N GLU A 76 -2.76 -10.14 6.33
CA GLU A 76 -1.74 -11.17 6.13
C GLU A 76 -2.22 -12.30 5.19
N ARG A 77 -3.49 -12.30 4.77
CA ARG A 77 -4.00 -13.26 3.79
C ARG A 77 -3.33 -13.00 2.45
N GLY A 78 -2.66 -14.03 1.91
CA GLY A 78 -1.93 -13.89 0.65
C GLY A 78 -0.66 -13.05 0.74
N ALA A 79 -0.10 -12.82 1.94
CA ALA A 79 1.10 -12.02 2.15
C ALA A 79 2.26 -12.38 1.20
N TYR A 80 2.45 -13.66 0.89
CA TYR A 80 3.49 -14.13 -0.03
C TYR A 80 3.39 -13.46 -1.41
N ASP A 81 2.19 -13.23 -1.93
CA ASP A 81 1.99 -12.59 -3.23
C ASP A 81 2.32 -11.09 -3.20
N VAL A 82 2.22 -10.47 -2.01
CA VAL A 82 2.47 -9.05 -1.80
C VAL A 82 3.96 -8.80 -1.54
N VAL A 83 4.53 -9.50 -0.56
CA VAL A 83 5.88 -9.23 -0.04
C VAL A 83 6.93 -10.22 -0.55
N GLY A 84 6.52 -11.42 -0.98
CA GLY A 84 7.41 -12.51 -1.37
C GLY A 84 7.84 -13.37 -0.18
N ALA A 85 8.92 -14.15 -0.36
CA ALA A 85 9.46 -15.01 0.69
C ALA A 85 10.17 -14.23 1.82
N ASP A 86 10.79 -13.10 1.48
CA ASP A 86 11.44 -12.17 2.40
C ASP A 86 11.56 -10.79 1.73
N TRP A 87 10.78 -9.82 2.19
CA TRP A 87 10.84 -8.47 1.64
C TRP A 87 12.13 -7.75 2.00
N ASN A 88 12.85 -8.14 3.05
CA ASN A 88 14.12 -7.51 3.40
C ASN A 88 15.14 -7.67 2.27
N ALA A 89 15.16 -8.85 1.65
CA ALA A 89 16.06 -9.19 0.53
C ALA A 89 15.76 -8.39 -0.75
N ARG A 90 14.59 -7.75 -0.84
CA ARG A 90 14.16 -6.96 -2.01
C ARG A 90 14.51 -5.47 -1.89
N LEU A 91 14.91 -5.04 -0.69
CA LEU A 91 15.31 -3.67 -0.40
C LEU A 91 16.83 -3.51 -0.46
N ASP A 92 17.29 -2.28 -0.63
CA ASP A 92 18.72 -1.99 -0.70
C ASP A 92 19.41 -2.25 0.65
N LYS A 93 20.61 -2.83 0.59
CA LYS A 93 21.38 -3.20 1.78
C LYS A 93 21.54 -2.06 2.78
N PHE A 94 21.91 -0.86 2.31
CA PHE A 94 22.06 0.31 3.18
C PHE A 94 20.74 0.76 3.81
N PHE A 95 19.61 0.56 3.12
CA PHE A 95 18.29 0.83 3.66
C PHE A 95 17.93 -0.16 4.78
N ILE A 96 18.18 -1.46 4.57
CA ILE A 96 17.97 -2.52 5.56
C ILE A 96 18.86 -2.33 6.79
N GLU A 97 20.15 -2.03 6.61
CA GLU A 97 21.07 -1.74 7.71
C GLU A 97 20.58 -0.54 8.54
N ASN A 98 19.97 0.45 7.90
CA ASN A 98 19.39 1.60 8.58
C ASN A 98 18.05 1.27 9.27
N LEU A 99 17.29 0.27 8.81
CA LEU A 99 16.08 -0.24 9.46
C LEU A 99 16.42 -1.08 10.71
N GLY A 100 17.34 -2.04 10.56
CA GLY A 100 17.67 -3.04 11.57
C GLY A 100 18.36 -2.50 12.82
N LYS A 101 18.85 -1.25 12.79
CA LYS A 101 19.45 -0.58 13.96
C LYS A 101 18.48 -0.39 15.12
N PHE A 102 17.19 -0.19 14.83
CA PHE A 102 16.21 0.22 15.84
C PHE A 102 15.18 -0.86 16.16
N ARG A 103 14.86 -1.74 15.21
CA ARG A 103 13.82 -2.75 15.39
C ARG A 103 14.02 -3.95 14.47
N LYS A 104 13.59 -5.12 14.93
CA LYS A 104 13.47 -6.32 14.10
C LYS A 104 12.14 -6.31 13.34
N TYR A 105 12.19 -6.77 12.10
CA TYR A 105 11.04 -6.89 11.22
C TYR A 105 10.94 -8.33 10.72
N ASP A 106 9.72 -8.85 10.64
CA ASP A 106 9.41 -10.10 9.96
C ASP A 106 9.31 -9.84 8.46
N GLY A 107 10.26 -10.40 7.71
CA GLY A 107 10.34 -10.32 6.25
C GLY A 107 9.18 -10.96 5.50
N LYS A 108 8.29 -11.68 6.19
CA LYS A 108 7.11 -12.32 5.58
C LYS A 108 5.81 -11.58 5.86
N SER A 109 5.81 -10.57 6.73
CA SER A 109 4.62 -9.85 7.15
C SER A 109 4.39 -8.58 6.33
N VAL A 110 3.16 -8.40 5.85
CA VAL A 110 2.71 -7.17 5.19
C VAL A 110 2.66 -6.03 6.21
N GLN A 111 2.17 -6.31 7.42
CA GLN A 111 2.12 -5.33 8.51
C GLN A 111 3.51 -4.77 8.83
N ASP A 112 4.53 -5.63 8.87
CA ASP A 112 5.90 -5.20 9.18
C ASP A 112 6.54 -4.42 8.03
N LEU A 113 6.21 -4.72 6.77
CA LEU A 113 6.61 -3.88 5.63
C LEU A 113 5.97 -2.48 5.73
N LEU A 114 4.68 -2.39 6.03
CA LEU A 114 3.98 -1.11 6.24
C LEU A 114 4.61 -0.31 7.38
N ARG A 115 4.89 -0.98 8.50
CA ARG A 115 5.57 -0.39 9.65
C ARG A 115 6.95 0.14 9.29
N ALA A 116 7.72 -0.57 8.46
CA ALA A 116 9.02 -0.13 7.98
C ALA A 116 8.90 1.12 7.09
N LEU A 117 7.95 1.13 6.15
CA LEU A 117 7.64 2.26 5.29
C LEU A 117 7.26 3.49 6.12
N ARG A 118 6.30 3.34 7.03
CA ARG A 118 5.83 4.41 7.93
C ARG A 118 6.95 4.98 8.78
N ASN A 119 7.77 4.14 9.40
CA ASN A 119 8.91 4.58 10.19
C ASN A 119 9.94 5.37 9.37
N LYS A 120 10.21 4.93 8.13
CA LYS A 120 11.19 5.60 7.26
C LYS A 120 10.67 6.88 6.64
N LYS A 121 9.37 6.96 6.37
CA LYS A 121 8.71 8.21 6.00
C LYS A 121 8.81 9.23 7.15
N HIS A 122 8.45 8.82 8.37
CA HIS A 122 8.47 9.71 9.55
C HIS A 122 9.88 10.25 9.84
N HIS A 123 10.91 9.43 9.67
CA HIS A 123 12.32 9.80 9.89
C HIS A 123 13.05 10.16 8.60
N TYR A 124 12.34 10.51 7.52
CA TYR A 124 12.97 10.72 6.21
C TYR A 124 14.06 11.81 6.28
N GLN A 125 13.82 12.90 7.01
CA GLN A 125 14.79 14.00 7.15
C GLN A 125 16.06 13.59 7.89
N ASP A 126 15.97 12.61 8.79
CA ASP A 126 17.09 12.08 9.58
C ASP A 126 17.90 11.02 8.81
N LEU A 127 17.46 10.64 7.60
CA LEU A 127 18.17 9.65 6.80
C LEU A 127 19.51 10.21 6.27
N PRO A 128 20.57 9.40 6.29
CA PRO A 128 21.82 9.71 5.59
C PRO A 128 21.60 9.97 4.09
N ASP A 129 22.37 10.88 3.50
CA ASP A 129 22.20 11.31 2.09
C ASP A 129 22.37 10.18 1.08
N ASN A 130 23.21 9.17 1.38
CA ASN A 130 23.32 7.98 0.54
C ASN A 130 22.02 7.16 0.54
N VAL A 131 21.33 7.06 1.69
CA VAL A 131 20.03 6.37 1.79
C VAL A 131 18.94 7.19 1.11
N LYS A 132 18.89 8.52 1.33
CA LYS A 132 17.95 9.42 0.63
C LYS A 132 18.05 9.32 -0.88
N ARG A 133 19.28 9.25 -1.43
CA ARG A 133 19.50 9.05 -2.87
C ARG A 133 18.95 7.73 -3.40
N GLN A 134 18.96 6.67 -2.60
CA GLN A 134 18.41 5.36 -3.00
C GLN A 134 16.88 5.34 -2.97
N VAL A 135 16.28 5.88 -1.91
CA VAL A 135 14.82 5.91 -1.78
C VAL A 135 14.16 6.99 -2.61
N GLY A 136 14.90 8.04 -2.97
CA GLY A 136 14.39 9.15 -3.77
C GLY A 136 13.64 10.20 -2.95
N PRO A 137 13.37 11.38 -3.55
CA PRO A 137 12.68 12.48 -2.89
C PRO A 137 11.23 12.11 -2.53
N MET A 138 10.69 12.76 -1.49
CA MET A 138 9.27 12.61 -1.16
C MET A 138 8.38 13.58 -1.95
N PRO A 139 7.09 13.24 -2.16
CA PRO A 139 6.49 11.92 -1.91
C PRO A 139 6.77 10.89 -3.02
N GLU A 140 6.94 11.31 -4.27
CA GLU A 140 6.92 10.44 -5.46
C GLU A 140 8.05 9.42 -5.47
N GLY A 141 9.29 9.86 -5.27
CA GLY A 141 10.46 8.99 -5.30
C GLY A 141 10.39 7.92 -4.20
N PHE A 142 10.10 8.36 -2.98
CA PHE A 142 9.95 7.48 -1.83
C PHE A 142 8.83 6.45 -2.03
N LEU A 143 7.65 6.87 -2.48
CA LEU A 143 6.56 5.95 -2.77
C LEU A 143 6.97 4.94 -3.85
N SER A 144 7.50 5.44 -4.97
CA SER A 144 7.92 4.62 -6.11
C SER A 144 9.01 3.61 -5.76
N TYR A 145 9.87 3.92 -4.79
CA TYR A 145 10.87 2.98 -4.28
C TYR A 145 10.23 1.69 -3.74
N PHE A 146 9.16 1.81 -2.96
CA PHE A 146 8.43 0.67 -2.42
C PHE A 146 7.56 0.02 -3.48
N THR A 147 6.79 0.80 -4.24
CA THR A 147 5.73 0.23 -5.09
C THR A 147 6.29 -0.45 -6.33
N ARG A 148 7.44 -0.03 -6.86
CA ARG A 148 8.16 -0.82 -7.90
C ARG A 148 8.62 -2.18 -7.38
N ARG A 149 8.98 -2.26 -6.10
CA ARG A 149 9.44 -3.50 -5.46
C ARG A 149 8.28 -4.34 -4.98
N PHE A 150 7.14 -3.75 -4.63
CA PHE A 150 5.96 -4.42 -4.11
C PHE A 150 4.71 -3.92 -4.86
N PRO A 151 4.55 -4.29 -6.14
CA PRO A 151 3.51 -3.71 -7.00
C PRO A 151 2.08 -4.03 -6.52
N ARG A 152 1.91 -5.11 -5.75
CA ARG A 152 0.61 -5.50 -5.19
C ARG A 152 0.31 -4.85 -3.82
N LEU A 153 1.29 -4.22 -3.18
CA LEU A 153 1.15 -3.70 -1.82
C LEU A 153 0.02 -2.69 -1.70
N PHE A 154 -0.01 -1.72 -2.61
CA PHE A 154 -0.95 -0.61 -2.52
C PHE A 154 -2.40 -1.11 -2.62
N LEU A 155 -2.72 -1.82 -3.70
CA LEU A 155 -4.06 -2.36 -3.94
C LEU A 155 -4.47 -3.37 -2.86
N HIS A 156 -3.54 -4.20 -2.37
CA HIS A 156 -3.82 -5.13 -1.28
C HIS A 156 -4.28 -4.40 -0.03
N VAL A 157 -3.51 -3.42 0.44
CA VAL A 157 -3.86 -2.63 1.64
C VAL A 157 -5.15 -1.84 1.42
N HIS A 158 -5.31 -1.26 0.24
CA HIS A 158 -6.54 -0.57 -0.13
C HIS A 158 -7.77 -1.49 -0.05
N SER A 159 -7.68 -2.69 -0.61
CA SER A 159 -8.78 -3.67 -0.59
C SER A 159 -9.20 -4.03 0.84
N VAL A 160 -8.23 -4.36 1.71
CA VAL A 160 -8.47 -4.71 3.13
C VAL A 160 -9.22 -3.60 3.87
N ILE A 161 -8.84 -2.33 3.67
CA ILE A 161 -9.55 -1.21 4.29
C ILE A 161 -10.94 -1.02 3.66
N SER A 162 -11.05 -1.10 2.33
CA SER A 162 -12.30 -0.87 1.59
C SER A 162 -13.38 -1.93 1.85
N GLU A 163 -12.98 -3.16 2.16
CA GLU A 163 -13.85 -4.31 2.41
C GLU A 163 -14.22 -4.47 3.89
N SER A 164 -13.59 -3.70 4.77
CA SER A 164 -13.87 -3.70 6.21
C SER A 164 -14.69 -2.49 6.65
N SER A 165 -15.08 -2.47 7.94
CA SER A 165 -15.70 -1.30 8.55
C SER A 165 -14.73 -0.11 8.72
N LEU A 166 -13.43 -0.32 8.48
CA LEU A 166 -12.39 0.70 8.65
C LEU A 166 -12.58 1.87 7.68
N LYS A 167 -13.08 1.63 6.46
CA LYS A 167 -13.32 2.71 5.48
C LYS A 167 -14.22 3.84 6.00
N SER A 168 -15.09 3.54 6.98
CA SER A 168 -16.02 4.49 7.58
C SER A 168 -15.45 5.20 8.81
N GLU A 169 -14.26 4.82 9.28
CA GLU A 169 -13.56 5.56 10.32
C GLU A 169 -13.12 6.93 9.80
N SER A 170 -13.14 7.94 10.67
CA SER A 170 -12.88 9.34 10.30
C SER A 170 -11.56 9.54 9.55
N MET A 171 -10.53 8.78 9.91
CA MET A 171 -9.21 8.85 9.26
C MET A 171 -9.21 8.30 7.84
N PHE A 172 -10.08 7.33 7.53
CA PHE A 172 -10.13 6.73 6.19
C PHE A 172 -11.19 7.34 5.29
N ARG A 173 -12.18 8.00 5.87
CA ARG A 173 -13.31 8.61 5.16
C ARG A 173 -12.89 9.46 3.96
N THR A 174 -11.84 10.28 4.09
CA THR A 174 -11.33 11.16 3.02
C THR A 174 -10.76 10.41 1.81
N TYR A 175 -10.52 9.12 1.93
CA TYR A 175 -10.08 8.25 0.83
C TYR A 175 -11.26 7.56 0.13
N PHE A 176 -12.39 7.35 0.82
CA PHE A 176 -13.51 6.53 0.35
C PHE A 176 -14.84 7.28 0.20
N GLU A 177 -14.87 8.58 0.50
CA GLU A 177 -16.03 9.46 0.29
C GLU A 177 -15.59 10.67 -0.56
N LEU A 178 -16.46 11.11 -1.47
CA LEU A 178 -16.26 12.36 -2.20
C LEU A 178 -16.53 13.52 -1.25
N ALA A 179 -15.69 14.56 -1.30
CA ALA A 179 -16.02 15.81 -0.63
C ALA A 179 -17.18 16.49 -1.36
N ASP A 180 -18.19 16.93 -0.61
CA ASP A 180 -19.30 17.75 -1.10
C ASP A 180 -18.81 19.13 -1.59
#